data_AF-A0A2D9CDM5-F1
#
_entry.id   AF-A0A2D9CDM5-F1
#
_cell.length_a   1.000
_cell.length_b   1.000
_cell.length_c   1.000
_cell.angle_alpha   90.00
_cell.angle_beta   90.00
_cell.angle_gamma   90.00
#
_symmetry.space_group_name_H-M   'P 1'
#
loop_
_entity.id
_entity.type
_entity.pdbx_description
1 polymer ?
#
loop_
_entity_poly.entity_id
_entity_poly.type
_entity_poly.pdbx_seq_one_letter_code
_entity_poly.pdbx_strand_id
1 'polypeptide(L)'
;MSDKKPKKKFKDTKVGQFLTNKVPSILGIAGELLPDAGVLGMVKSLIEKEPALSPIDKEHALKLLEQDMVEMQEVSKRWVSDMSSDSWLSKNTRPMTLIFLTLSMVAFMLLDSSNIEFKVDSVWVDLLKSLLITVYVAYFGSRGAEKFKAISNKN
;
A
#
# COMPACT_ATOMS: atom_id res chain seq x y z
N MET A 1 -18.58 7.30 -10.81
CA MET A 1 -17.25 6.82 -11.26
C MET A 1 -16.22 7.26 -10.24
N SER A 2 -15.50 6.30 -9.65
CA SER A 2 -14.54 6.51 -8.57
C SER A 2 -13.22 6.96 -9.19
N ASP A 3 -12.89 8.24 -9.04
CA ASP A 3 -11.62 8.83 -9.48
C ASP A 3 -10.51 8.36 -8.52
N LYS A 4 -10.12 7.08 -8.63
CA LYS A 4 -8.93 6.53 -7.96
C LYS A 4 -7.72 7.21 -8.61
N LYS A 5 -7.30 8.35 -8.06
CA LYS A 5 -5.97 8.90 -8.36
C LYS A 5 -4.95 7.76 -8.20
N PRO A 6 -4.20 7.41 -9.25
CA PRO A 6 -3.21 6.33 -9.17
C PRO A 6 -2.27 6.63 -8.00
N LYS A 7 -1.89 5.60 -7.25
CA LYS A 7 -0.90 5.75 -6.17
C LYS A 7 0.32 6.44 -6.77
N LYS A 8 0.66 7.62 -6.25
CA LYS A 8 1.79 8.41 -6.73
C LYS A 8 3.04 7.53 -6.69
N LYS A 9 3.72 7.40 -7.83
CA LYS A 9 5.00 6.70 -7.90
C LYS A 9 6.06 7.54 -7.22
N PHE A 10 7.19 6.96 -6.84
CA PHE A 10 8.25 7.70 -6.18
C PHE A 10 8.69 8.93 -7.00
N LYS A 11 8.75 8.83 -8.33
CA LYS A 11 9.05 9.96 -9.22
C LYS A 11 8.08 11.14 -9.11
N ASP A 12 6.85 10.90 -8.68
CA ASP A 12 5.80 11.91 -8.52
C ASP A 12 5.79 12.54 -7.11
N THR A 13 6.70 12.11 -6.23
CA THR A 13 6.88 12.71 -4.89
C THR A 13 7.68 14.01 -4.97
N LYS A 14 7.60 14.85 -3.93
CA LYS A 14 8.35 16.12 -3.90
C LYS A 14 9.86 15.86 -4.00
N VAL A 15 10.34 14.80 -3.34
CA VAL A 15 11.73 14.35 -3.41
C VAL A 15 12.06 13.78 -4.78
N GLY A 16 11.19 12.94 -5.35
CA GLY A 16 11.40 12.35 -6.67
C GLY A 16 11.55 13.41 -7.76
N GLN A 17 10.71 14.45 -7.73
CA GLN A 17 10.80 15.59 -8.65
C GLN A 17 12.09 16.40 -8.44
N PHE A 18 12.50 16.60 -7.19
CA PHE A 18 13.76 17.28 -6.87
C PHE A 18 14.98 16.49 -7.38
N LEU A 19 14.98 15.16 -7.20
CA LEU A 19 16.06 14.29 -7.63
C LEU A 19 16.08 14.07 -9.14
N THR A 20 14.94 14.16 -9.84
CA THR A 20 14.87 14.09 -11.31
C THR A 20 15.81 15.11 -11.98
N ASN A 21 15.90 16.31 -11.41
CA ASN A 21 16.68 17.40 -12.00
C ASN A 21 18.17 17.35 -11.65
N LYS A 22 18.58 16.57 -10.63
CA LYS A 22 19.94 16.58 -10.09
C LYS A 22 20.65 15.24 -10.21
N VAL A 23 19.95 14.13 -9.98
CA VAL A 23 20.50 12.77 -10.06
C VAL A 23 19.48 11.80 -10.67
N PRO A 24 19.47 11.67 -12.01
CA PRO A 24 18.59 10.74 -12.71
C PRO A 24 18.82 9.27 -12.33
N SER A 25 20.02 8.93 -11.87
CA SER A 25 20.43 7.57 -11.48
C SER A 25 19.59 6.99 -10.34
N ILE A 26 19.24 7.82 -9.34
CA ILE A 26 18.39 7.40 -8.21
C ILE A 26 16.96 7.17 -8.67
N LEU A 27 16.48 7.98 -9.62
CA LEU A 27 15.15 7.83 -10.22
C LEU A 27 15.05 6.59 -11.12
N GLY A 28 16.14 6.19 -11.78
CA GLY A 28 16.18 4.96 -12.56
C GLY A 28 16.00 3.70 -11.71
N ILE A 29 16.41 3.75 -10.44
CA ILE A 29 16.31 2.62 -9.49
C ILE A 29 14.97 2.63 -8.76
N ALA A 30 14.52 3.81 -8.29
CA ALA A 30 13.36 3.92 -7.40
C ALA A 30 12.10 4.53 -8.06
N GLY A 31 12.21 5.16 -9.23
CA GLY A 31 11.18 6.05 -9.80
C GLY A 31 9.85 5.39 -10.16
N GLU A 32 9.87 4.13 -10.56
CA GLU A 32 8.66 3.33 -10.87
C GLU A 32 8.09 2.61 -9.65
N LEU A 33 8.85 2.57 -8.54
CA LEU A 33 8.42 1.93 -7.31
C LEU A 33 7.47 2.81 -6.52
N LEU A 34 6.64 2.17 -5.69
CA LEU A 34 5.79 2.88 -4.75
C LEU A 34 6.67 3.42 -3.60
N PRO A 35 6.42 4.65 -3.12
CA PRO A 35 7.12 5.20 -1.97
C PRO A 35 6.67 4.46 -0.71
N ASP A 36 7.28 3.30 -0.44
CA ASP A 36 7.12 2.58 0.81
C ASP A 36 8.32 2.83 1.74
N ALA A 37 8.23 2.35 2.98
CA ALA A 37 9.30 2.54 3.95
C ALA A 37 10.65 1.94 3.51
N GLY A 38 10.64 0.93 2.62
CA GLY A 38 11.84 0.31 2.08
C GLY A 38 12.49 1.15 0.98
N VAL A 39 11.69 1.63 0.02
CA VAL A 39 12.14 2.49 -1.08
C VAL A 39 12.64 3.83 -0.58
N LEU A 40 11.95 4.46 0.38
CA LEU A 40 12.44 5.71 0.98
C LEU A 40 13.75 5.52 1.76
N GLY A 41 13.92 4.40 2.47
CA GLY A 41 15.16 4.06 3.15
C GLY A 41 16.33 3.84 2.18
N MET A 42 16.08 3.15 1.07
CA MET A 42 17.05 2.95 0.01
C MET A 42 17.47 4.29 -0.64
N VAL A 43 16.49 5.14 -0.96
CA VAL A 43 16.73 6.47 -1.52
C VAL A 43 17.57 7.33 -0.57
N LYS A 44 17.30 7.28 0.75
CA LYS A 44 18.12 7.98 1.75
C LYS A 44 19.59 7.57 1.63
N SER A 45 19.87 6.27 1.60
CA SER A 45 21.24 5.76 1.48
C SER A 45 21.90 6.10 0.14
N LEU A 46 21.13 6.17 -0.94
CA LEU A 46 21.62 6.59 -2.26
C LEU A 46 21.98 8.09 -2.24
N ILE A 47 21.10 8.96 -1.74
CA ILE A 47 21.38 10.41 -1.58
C ILE A 47 22.64 10.61 -0.73
N GLU A 48 22.79 9.85 0.36
CA GLU A 48 23.95 9.93 1.25
C GLU A 48 25.27 9.50 0.60
N LYS A 49 25.22 8.57 -0.36
CA LYS A 49 26.42 8.04 -1.02
C LYS A 49 26.77 8.75 -2.33
N GLU A 50 25.88 9.58 -2.87
CA GLU A 50 26.14 10.22 -4.15
C GLU A 50 27.12 11.41 -4.05
N PRO A 51 28.28 11.35 -4.73
CA PRO A 51 29.26 12.43 -4.74
C PRO A 51 28.91 13.55 -5.72
N ALA A 52 27.96 13.32 -6.63
CA ALA A 52 27.52 14.30 -7.63
C ALA A 52 26.59 15.39 -7.07
N LEU A 53 26.06 15.22 -5.84
CA LEU A 53 25.23 16.21 -5.17
C LEU A 53 26.09 17.20 -4.38
N SER A 54 25.84 18.50 -4.59
CA SER A 54 26.36 19.55 -3.71
C SER A 54 25.89 19.32 -2.26
N PRO A 55 26.68 19.64 -1.23
CA PRO A 55 26.29 19.50 0.17
C PRO A 55 24.92 20.14 0.50
N ILE A 56 24.63 21.29 -0.11
CA ILE A 56 23.37 22.02 0.06
C ILE A 56 22.19 21.24 -0.54
N ASP A 57 22.37 20.67 -1.73
CA ASP A 57 21.32 19.90 -2.40
C ASP A 57 21.05 18.57 -1.69
N LYS A 58 22.09 17.99 -1.10
CA LYS A 58 22.01 16.78 -0.30
C LYS A 58 21.18 16.99 0.96
N GLU A 59 21.46 18.07 1.69
CA GLU A 59 20.68 18.44 2.88
C GLU A 59 19.22 18.75 2.51
N HIS A 60 18.99 19.47 1.41
CA HIS A 60 17.66 19.77 0.92
C HIS A 60 16.87 18.50 0.52
N ALA A 61 17.50 17.57 -0.20
CA ALA A 61 16.89 16.29 -0.57
C ALA A 61 16.53 15.45 0.66
N LEU A 62 17.42 15.40 1.66
CA LEU A 62 17.18 14.68 2.92
C LEU A 62 16.01 15.28 3.71
N LYS A 63 15.91 16.62 3.76
CA LYS A 63 14.80 17.30 4.45
C LYS A 63 13.46 17.10 3.76
N LEU A 64 13.43 17.13 2.43
CA LEU A 64 12.23 16.77 1.66
C LEU A 64 11.83 15.31 1.88
N LEU A 65 12.80 14.40 1.98
CA LEU A 65 12.56 12.98 2.23
C LEU A 65 11.97 12.74 3.62
N GLU A 66 12.49 13.47 4.62
CA GLU A 66 11.95 13.43 5.98
C GLU A 66 10.50 13.94 6.02
N GLN A 67 10.17 15.01 5.30
CA GLN A 67 8.79 15.49 5.19
C GLN A 67 7.85 14.43 4.59
N ASP A 68 8.24 13.81 3.47
CA ASP A 68 7.44 12.77 2.82
C ASP A 68 7.29 11.52 3.73
N MET A 69 8.32 11.18 4.51
CA MET A 69 8.25 10.11 5.51
C MET A 69 7.27 10.44 6.64
N VAL A 70 7.32 11.67 7.17
CA VAL A 70 6.41 12.12 8.24
C VAL A 70 4.97 12.14 7.75
N GLU A 71 4.70 12.64 6.54
CA GLU A 71 3.36 12.62 5.94
C GLU A 71 2.80 11.18 5.88
N MET A 72 3.62 10.19 5.46
CA MET A 72 3.20 8.79 5.47
C MET A 72 2.99 8.21 6.87
N GLN A 73 3.82 8.59 7.83
CA GLN A 73 3.65 8.18 9.23
C GLN A 73 2.36 8.74 9.82
N GLU A 74 1.99 9.99 9.53
CA GLU A 74 0.74 10.58 9.99
C GLU A 74 -0.50 9.90 9.39
N VAL A 75 -0.45 9.48 8.12
CA VAL A 75 -1.51 8.64 7.53
C VAL A 75 -1.61 7.31 8.27
N SER A 76 -0.46 6.70 8.59
CA SER A 76 -0.42 5.43 9.32
C SER A 76 -0.95 5.60 10.76
N LYS A 77 -0.60 6.70 11.44
CA LYS A 77 -1.11 7.06 12.77
C LYS A 77 -2.62 7.31 12.75
N ARG A 78 -3.14 7.97 11.71
CA ARG A 78 -4.60 8.10 11.51
C ARG A 78 -5.27 6.74 11.42
N TRP A 79 -4.70 5.82 10.66
CA TRP A 79 -5.23 4.45 10.57
C TRP A 79 -5.15 3.69 11.89
N VAL A 80 -4.07 3.88 12.66
CA VAL A 80 -3.93 3.30 14.02
C VAL A 80 -4.93 3.92 14.99
N SER A 81 -5.16 5.23 14.91
CA SER A 81 -6.17 5.95 15.71
C SER A 81 -7.59 5.55 15.33
N ASP A 82 -7.88 5.35 14.06
CA ASP A 82 -9.19 4.84 13.62
C ASP A 82 -9.40 3.39 14.09
N MET A 83 -8.31 2.63 14.27
CA MET A 83 -8.33 1.29 14.88
C MET A 83 -8.27 1.29 16.41
N SER A 84 -8.07 2.44 17.07
CA SER A 84 -7.89 2.51 18.53
C SER A 84 -9.20 2.55 19.31
N SER A 85 -10.35 2.57 18.62
CA SER A 85 -11.62 2.30 19.28
C SER A 85 -11.59 0.89 19.87
N ASP A 86 -11.53 0.79 21.20
CA ASP A 86 -11.32 -0.44 21.97
C ASP A 86 -12.45 -1.49 21.91
N SER A 87 -13.38 -1.37 20.95
CA SER A 87 -14.39 -2.39 20.76
C SER A 87 -13.77 -3.62 20.08
N TRP A 88 -14.08 -4.80 20.63
CA TRP A 88 -13.72 -6.09 20.03
C TRP A 88 -14.16 -6.17 18.56
N LEU A 89 -15.28 -5.52 18.23
CA LEU A 89 -15.80 -5.45 16.87
C LEU A 89 -14.82 -4.74 15.92
N SER A 90 -14.28 -3.58 16.31
CA SER A 90 -13.33 -2.81 15.49
C SER A 90 -12.05 -3.58 15.16
N LYS A 91 -11.51 -4.32 16.15
CA LYS A 91 -10.32 -5.17 15.98
C LYS A 91 -10.58 -6.37 15.06
N ASN A 92 -11.83 -6.85 14.98
CA ASN A 92 -12.21 -8.02 14.19
C ASN A 92 -12.91 -7.69 12.87
N THR A 93 -13.23 -6.43 12.56
CA THR A 93 -13.92 -6.05 11.31
C THR A 93 -13.21 -6.60 10.09
N ARG A 94 -11.87 -6.51 10.02
CA ARG A 94 -11.08 -7.01 8.88
C ARG A 94 -11.21 -8.54 8.70
N PRO A 95 -10.92 -9.38 9.71
CA PRO A 95 -11.21 -10.81 9.64
C PRO A 95 -12.67 -11.15 9.32
N MET A 96 -13.62 -10.44 9.94
CA MET A 96 -15.06 -10.71 9.75
C MET A 96 -15.53 -10.38 8.34
N THR A 97 -15.06 -9.28 7.74
CA THR A 97 -15.36 -8.96 6.34
C THR A 97 -14.81 -10.03 5.40
N LEU A 98 -13.61 -10.54 5.66
CA LEU A 98 -13.05 -11.66 4.88
C LEU A 98 -13.94 -12.90 5.00
N ILE A 99 -14.27 -13.32 6.22
CA ILE A 99 -15.15 -14.48 6.46
C ILE A 99 -16.51 -14.30 5.78
N PHE A 100 -17.14 -13.13 5.94
CA PHE A 100 -18.45 -12.82 5.36
C PHE A 100 -18.44 -12.90 3.83
N LEU A 101 -17.43 -12.31 3.18
CA LEU A 101 -17.33 -12.35 1.72
C LEU A 101 -17.01 -13.77 1.21
N THR A 102 -16.16 -14.53 1.91
CA THR A 102 -15.87 -15.92 1.56
C THR A 102 -17.12 -16.80 1.71
N LEU A 103 -17.89 -16.65 2.79
CA LEU A 103 -19.16 -17.36 2.97
C LEU A 103 -20.19 -16.97 1.91
N SER A 104 -20.26 -15.69 1.56
CA SER A 104 -21.13 -15.22 0.48
C SER A 104 -20.75 -15.87 -0.85
N MET A 105 -19.45 -15.98 -1.16
CA MET A 105 -18.97 -16.70 -2.35
C MET A 105 -19.36 -18.17 -2.33
N VAL A 106 -19.21 -18.86 -1.19
CA VAL A 106 -19.61 -20.26 -1.04
C VAL A 106 -21.11 -20.41 -1.24
N ALA A 107 -21.93 -19.52 -0.68
CA ALA A 107 -23.38 -19.53 -0.88
C ALA A 107 -23.74 -19.34 -2.36
N PHE A 108 -23.07 -18.43 -3.07
CA PHE A 108 -23.23 -18.26 -4.51
C PHE A 108 -22.86 -19.53 -5.30
N MET A 109 -21.77 -20.21 -4.95
CA MET A 109 -21.39 -21.48 -5.59
C MET A 109 -22.41 -22.59 -5.33
N LEU A 110 -23.00 -22.65 -4.12
CA LEU A 110 -24.04 -23.63 -3.80
C LEU A 110 -25.34 -23.33 -4.54
N LEU A 111 -25.71 -22.05 -4.69
CA LEU A 111 -26.88 -21.63 -5.47
C LEU A 111 -26.70 -21.91 -6.96
N ASP A 112 -25.51 -21.67 -7.51
CA ASP A 112 -25.16 -21.98 -8.91
C ASP A 112 -25.13 -23.50 -9.18
N SER A 113 -24.65 -24.28 -8.21
CA SER A 113 -24.68 -25.75 -8.27
C SER A 113 -26.09 -26.33 -8.06
N SER A 114 -26.98 -25.57 -7.43
CA SER A 114 -28.38 -25.99 -7.29
C SER A 114 -29.06 -25.74 -8.63
N ASN A 115 -29.77 -26.73 -9.16
CA ASN A 115 -30.50 -26.66 -10.45
C ASN A 115 -31.71 -25.70 -10.41
N ILE A 116 -31.62 -24.61 -9.63
CA ILE A 116 -32.60 -23.56 -9.48
C ILE A 116 -32.32 -22.54 -10.59
N GLU A 117 -33.36 -22.13 -11.32
CA GLU A 117 -33.26 -21.13 -12.39
C GLU A 117 -33.11 -19.70 -11.82
N PHE A 118 -32.18 -19.52 -10.87
CA PHE A 118 -31.87 -18.25 -10.23
C PHE A 118 -30.61 -17.66 -10.87
N LYS A 119 -30.82 -16.87 -11.92
CA LYS A 119 -29.72 -16.22 -12.64
C LYS A 119 -29.37 -14.88 -11.98
N VAL A 120 -28.21 -14.80 -11.36
CA VAL A 120 -27.68 -13.53 -10.84
C VAL A 120 -27.00 -12.75 -11.95
N ASP A 121 -27.25 -11.44 -12.02
CA ASP A 121 -26.59 -10.53 -12.96
C ASP A 121 -25.06 -10.57 -12.79
N SER A 122 -24.33 -10.61 -13.91
CA SER A 122 -22.87 -10.59 -13.95
C SER A 122 -22.28 -9.40 -13.20
N VAL A 123 -22.99 -8.26 -13.14
CA VAL A 123 -22.55 -7.07 -12.38
C VAL A 123 -22.34 -7.39 -10.89
N TRP A 124 -23.21 -8.20 -10.28
CA TRP A 124 -23.09 -8.57 -8.87
C TRP A 124 -21.98 -9.58 -8.64
N VAL A 125 -21.78 -10.50 -9.58
CA VAL A 125 -20.68 -11.48 -9.54
C VAL A 125 -19.33 -10.76 -9.65
N ASP A 126 -19.20 -9.82 -10.57
CA ASP A 126 -17.99 -9.02 -10.75
C ASP A 126 -17.71 -8.12 -9.54
N LEU A 127 -18.76 -7.54 -8.94
CA LEU A 127 -18.63 -6.78 -7.70
C LEU A 127 -18.09 -7.65 -6.56
N LEU A 128 -18.69 -8.84 -6.35
CA LEU A 128 -18.25 -9.77 -5.31
C LEU A 128 -16.79 -10.21 -5.51
N LYS A 129 -16.42 -10.55 -6.75
CA LYS A 129 -15.04 -10.89 -7.15
C LYS A 129 -14.06 -9.75 -6.84
N SER A 130 -14.40 -8.53 -7.23
CA SER A 130 -13.56 -7.34 -6.99
C SER A 130 -13.35 -7.06 -5.50
N LEU A 131 -14.41 -7.17 -4.70
CA LEU A 131 -14.34 -7.01 -3.25
C LEU A 131 -13.50 -8.12 -2.60
N LEU A 132 -13.69 -9.38 -2.99
CA LEU A 132 -12.90 -10.51 -2.49
C LEU A 132 -11.41 -10.30 -2.74
N ILE A 133 -11.01 -10.02 -3.98
CA ILE A 133 -9.60 -9.78 -4.32
C ILE A 133 -9.03 -8.65 -3.46
N THR A 134 -9.76 -7.53 -3.35
CA THR A 134 -9.32 -6.37 -2.57
C THR A 134 -9.11 -6.71 -1.10
N VAL A 135 -10.06 -7.41 -0.47
CA VAL A 135 -9.99 -7.75 0.96
C VAL A 135 -8.93 -8.82 1.22
N TYR A 136 -8.78 -9.82 0.35
CA TYR A 136 -7.72 -10.83 0.47
C TYR A 136 -6.33 -10.21 0.33
N VAL A 137 -6.12 -9.33 -0.65
CA VAL A 137 -4.84 -8.62 -0.81
C VAL A 137 -4.58 -7.69 0.38
N ALA A 138 -5.58 -6.98 0.89
CA ALA A 138 -5.41 -6.12 2.05
C ALA A 138 -5.05 -6.91 3.32
N TYR A 139 -5.72 -8.05 3.55
CA TYR A 139 -5.55 -8.87 4.75
C TYR A 139 -4.25 -9.68 4.72
N PHE A 140 -3.95 -10.36 3.61
CA PHE A 140 -2.76 -11.21 3.49
C PHE A 140 -1.52 -10.47 2.96
N GLY A 141 -1.70 -9.47 2.10
CA GLY A 141 -0.59 -8.69 1.54
C GLY A 141 0.12 -7.83 2.59
N SER A 142 -0.62 -7.25 3.53
CA SER A 142 -0.03 -6.53 4.68
C SER A 142 0.78 -7.46 5.59
N ARG A 143 0.21 -8.62 5.96
CA ARG A 143 0.90 -9.63 6.78
C ARG A 143 2.09 -10.28 6.08
N GLY A 144 2.08 -10.36 4.75
CA GLY A 144 3.23 -10.81 3.95
C GLY A 144 4.41 -9.85 4.09
N ALA A 145 4.19 -8.56 3.84
CA ALA A 145 5.22 -7.53 3.96
C ALA A 145 5.78 -7.39 5.39
N GLU A 146 4.92 -7.50 6.42
CA GLU A 146 5.34 -7.49 7.82
C GLU A 146 6.32 -8.62 8.15
N LYS A 147 6.10 -9.84 7.62
CA LYS A 147 7.00 -10.98 7.82
C LYS A 147 8.35 -10.79 7.11
N PHE A 148 8.37 -10.26 5.89
CA PHE A 148 9.63 -9.97 5.19
C PHE A 148 10.49 -8.96 5.93
N LYS A 149 9.87 -7.92 6.51
CA LYS A 149 10.58 -6.92 7.32
C LYS A 149 11.17 -7.50 8.60
N ALA A 150 10.45 -8.42 9.27
CA ALA A 150 10.95 -9.09 10.47
C ALA A 150 12.15 -10.01 10.20
N ILE A 151 12.21 -10.66 9.04
CA ILE A 151 13.33 -11.50 8.63
C ILE A 151 14.55 -10.65 8.26
N SER A 152 14.34 -9.52 7.58
CA SER A 152 15.43 -8.60 7.20
C SER A 152 16.13 -7.95 8.39
N ASN A 153 15.46 -7.78 9.54
CA ASN A 153 16.01 -7.11 10.71
C ASN A 153 16.76 -8.08 11.66
N LYS A 154 16.85 -9.36 11.29
CA LYS A 154 17.45 -10.44 12.09
C LYS A 154 18.77 -10.96 11.49
N ASN A 155 19.22 -10.37 10.39
CA ASN A 155 20.53 -10.54 9.77
C ASN A 155 21.31 -9.22 9.86
#